data_AF-A0A3B8U343-F1
#
_entry.id   AF-A0A3B8U343-F1
#
_cell.length_a   1.000
_cell.length_b   1.000
_cell.length_c   1.000
_cell.angle_alpha   90.00
_cell.angle_beta   90.00
_cell.angle_gamma   90.00
#
_symmetry.space_group_name_H-M   'P 1'
#
loop_
_entity.id
_entity.type
_entity.pdbx_description
1 polymer ?
#
loop_
_entity_poly.entity_id
_entity_poly.type
_entity_poly.pdbx_seq_one_letter_code
_entity_poly.pdbx_strand_id
1 'polypeptide(L)'
;PRFDEIRADELPWLEINVDVLGEAEPIQSPAELDVKRYGVIVTKGRKRGLLLPDLDGVDTVEQQIAIAKSKAGIAEWDNRVELQRFEVVRHY
;
A
#
# COMPACT_ATOMS: atom_id res chain seq x y z
N PRO A 1 -6.55 0.50 -18.12
CA PRO A 1 -6.19 1.66 -17.26
C PRO A 1 -7.46 2.13 -16.54
N ARG A 2 -7.35 2.68 -15.32
CA ARG A 2 -8.55 3.06 -14.55
C ARG A 2 -9.11 4.44 -14.93
N PHE A 3 -8.31 5.29 -15.58
CA PHE A 3 -8.67 6.66 -15.94
C PHE A 3 -8.11 7.00 -17.33
N ASP A 4 -8.71 8.02 -17.97
CA ASP A 4 -8.22 8.62 -19.21
C ASP A 4 -6.99 9.51 -18.96
N GLU A 5 -6.30 9.88 -20.04
CA GLU A 5 -5.14 10.77 -19.97
C GLU A 5 -5.55 12.18 -19.54
N ILE A 6 -4.74 12.79 -18.68
CA ILE A 6 -4.92 14.17 -18.21
C ILE A 6 -4.66 15.14 -19.37
N ARG A 7 -5.54 16.11 -19.56
CA ARG A 7 -5.45 17.17 -20.57
C ARG A 7 -4.88 18.46 -19.98
N ALA A 8 -4.26 19.27 -20.84
CA ALA A 8 -3.60 20.52 -20.40
C ALA A 8 -4.56 21.53 -19.75
N ASP A 9 -5.82 21.55 -20.17
CA ASP A 9 -6.88 22.40 -19.62
C ASP A 9 -7.38 21.95 -18.24
N GLU A 10 -7.08 20.71 -17.83
CA GLU A 10 -7.38 20.19 -16.51
C GLU A 10 -6.35 20.62 -15.47
N LEU A 11 -5.12 20.97 -15.89
CA LEU A 11 -3.99 21.28 -14.99
C LEU A 11 -4.31 22.33 -13.90
N PRO A 12 -5.02 23.44 -14.18
CA PRO A 12 -5.36 24.43 -13.16
C PRO A 12 -6.32 23.92 -12.07
N TRP A 13 -6.95 22.77 -12.31
CA TRP A 13 -7.97 22.16 -11.44
C TRP A 13 -7.44 20.95 -10.68
N LEU A 14 -6.17 20.57 -10.88
CA LEU A 14 -5.57 19.43 -10.19
C LEU A 14 -5.01 19.84 -8.84
N GLU A 15 -5.31 19.03 -7.83
CA GLU A 15 -4.56 18.99 -6.58
C GLU A 15 -3.51 17.88 -6.69
N ILE A 16 -2.24 18.22 -6.48
CA ILE A 16 -1.13 17.28 -6.67
C ILE A 16 -0.62 16.85 -5.30
N ASN A 17 -0.90 15.60 -4.95
CA ASN A 17 -0.46 14.97 -3.71
C ASN A 17 0.77 14.08 -3.98
N VAL A 18 1.81 14.22 -3.16
CA VAL A 18 3.06 13.45 -3.28
C VAL A 18 3.35 12.70 -1.98
N ASP A 19 3.43 11.37 -2.09
CA ASP A 19 3.79 10.47 -1.00
C ASP A 19 5.26 10.04 -1.12
N VAL A 20 6.08 10.40 -0.13
CA VAL A 20 7.47 9.96 -0.02
C VAL A 20 7.52 8.70 0.85
N LEU A 21 7.96 7.59 0.26
CA LEU A 21 8.04 6.30 0.94
C LEU A 21 9.38 6.17 1.68
N GLY A 22 9.31 5.83 2.96
CA GLY A 22 10.48 5.48 3.77
C GLY A 22 11.06 4.10 3.43
N GLU A 23 12.14 3.74 4.11
CA GLU A 23 12.75 2.41 3.99
C GLU A 23 11.79 1.32 4.50
N ALA A 24 11.77 0.16 3.83
CA ALA A 24 10.91 -0.95 4.21
C ALA A 24 11.60 -1.87 5.21
N GLU A 25 11.01 -2.01 6.39
CA GLU A 25 11.53 -2.83 7.49
C GLU A 25 10.76 -4.16 7.58
N PRO A 26 11.44 -5.31 7.72
CA PRO A 26 10.76 -6.59 7.94
C PRO A 26 10.01 -6.59 9.28
N ILE A 27 8.81 -7.19 9.30
CA ILE A 27 8.04 -7.42 10.52
C ILE A 27 7.84 -8.91 10.75
N GLN A 28 7.77 -9.31 12.01
CA GLN A 28 7.54 -10.71 12.40
C GLN A 28 6.06 -11.06 12.45
N SER A 29 5.20 -10.06 12.66
CA SER A 29 3.76 -10.28 12.74
C SER A 29 2.92 -9.07 12.29
N PRO A 30 1.65 -9.30 11.88
CA PRO A 30 0.71 -8.22 11.60
C PRO A 30 0.48 -7.27 12.79
N ALA A 31 0.72 -7.70 14.03
CA ALA A 31 0.55 -6.84 15.22
C ALA A 31 1.53 -5.65 15.26
N GLU A 32 2.55 -5.64 14.40
CA GLU A 32 3.50 -4.54 14.26
C GLU A 32 3.05 -3.49 13.23
N LEU A 33 1.86 -3.67 12.63
CA LEU A 33 1.24 -2.72 11.71
C LEU A 33 0.16 -1.91 12.43
N ASP A 34 0.07 -0.66 11.99
CA ASP A 34 -1.02 0.26 12.26
C ASP A 34 -1.47 0.77 10.90
N VAL A 35 -2.74 0.55 10.57
CA VAL A 35 -3.31 0.85 9.24
C VAL A 35 -3.18 2.33 8.88
N LYS A 36 -3.16 3.22 9.88
CA LYS A 36 -3.07 4.67 9.70
C LYS A 36 -1.63 5.15 9.55
N ARG A 37 -0.68 4.44 10.15
CA ARG A 37 0.73 4.85 10.15
C ARG A 37 1.57 4.16 9.09
N TYR A 38 1.39 2.86 8.91
CA TYR A 38 2.29 2.02 8.13
C TYR A 38 1.66 1.53 6.83
N GLY A 39 2.39 1.70 5.74
CA GLY A 39 2.15 0.92 4.54
C GLY A 39 2.72 -0.49 4.71
N VAL A 40 2.20 -1.44 3.94
CA VAL A 40 2.62 -2.85 4.00
C VAL A 40 3.09 -3.31 2.63
N ILE A 41 4.18 -4.07 2.63
CA ILE A 41 4.67 -4.83 1.48
C ILE A 41 4.54 -6.31 1.81
N VAL A 42 3.93 -7.06 0.89
CA VAL A 42 3.85 -8.51 0.94
C VAL A 42 4.70 -9.09 -0.17
N THR A 43 5.55 -10.07 0.16
CA THR A 43 6.43 -10.72 -0.82
C THR A 43 6.28 -12.24 -0.73
N LYS A 44 6.19 -12.90 -1.90
CA LYS A 44 6.26 -14.36 -2.03
C LYS A 44 7.03 -14.74 -3.29
N GLY A 45 8.31 -15.10 -3.12
CA GLY A 45 9.21 -15.37 -4.25
C GLY A 45 9.29 -14.15 -5.16
N ARG A 46 8.77 -14.27 -6.40
CA ARG A 46 8.75 -13.16 -7.38
C ARG A 46 7.50 -12.27 -7.30
N LYS A 47 6.48 -12.67 -6.52
CA LYS A 47 5.25 -11.90 -6.36
C LYS A 47 5.44 -10.86 -5.26
N ARG A 48 5.10 -9.61 -5.54
CA ARG A 48 5.21 -8.51 -4.58
C ARG A 48 4.02 -7.57 -4.73
N GLY A 49 3.47 -7.15 -3.60
CA GLY A 49 2.37 -6.18 -3.55
C GLY A 49 2.60 -5.18 -2.44
N LEU A 50 2.15 -3.95 -2.66
CA LEU A 50 2.28 -2.85 -1.72
C LEU A 50 0.91 -2.20 -1.52
N LEU A 51 0.65 -1.77 -0.29
CA LEU A 51 -0.46 -0.90 0.03
C LEU A 51 0.01 0.24 0.93
N LEU A 52 -0.41 1.46 0.61
CA LEU A 52 -0.11 2.67 1.40
C LEU A 52 -0.89 2.64 2.73
N PRO A 53 -0.43 3.36 3.76
CA PRO A 53 -1.20 3.61 4.97
C PRO A 53 -2.41 4.51 4.68
N ASP A 54 -3.36 4.53 5.61
CA ASP A 54 -4.44 5.50 5.69
C ASP A 54 -5.20 5.68 4.36
N LEU A 55 -5.73 4.57 3.86
CA LEU A 55 -6.59 4.53 2.69
C LEU A 55 -8.05 4.40 3.11
N ASP A 56 -8.90 5.21 2.50
CA ASP A 56 -10.36 5.14 2.72
C ASP A 56 -10.89 3.73 2.40
N GLY A 57 -11.68 3.19 3.33
CA GLY A 57 -12.27 1.86 3.24
C GLY A 57 -11.33 0.71 3.61
N VAL A 58 -10.15 1.00 4.19
CA VAL A 58 -9.26 -0.01 4.78
C VAL A 58 -9.15 0.28 6.28
N ASP A 59 -9.89 -0.49 7.08
CA ASP A 59 -10.03 -0.22 8.52
C ASP A 59 -9.25 -1.20 9.39
N THR A 60 -8.83 -2.35 8.85
CA THR A 60 -8.08 -3.36 9.61
C THR A 60 -6.77 -3.77 8.94
N VAL A 61 -5.82 -4.23 9.74
CA VAL A 61 -4.51 -4.72 9.26
C VAL A 61 -4.72 -5.95 8.35
N GLU A 62 -5.66 -6.82 8.68
CA GLU A 62 -5.98 -8.01 7.89
C GLU A 62 -6.50 -7.62 6.51
N GLN A 63 -7.38 -6.61 6.43
CA GLN A 63 -7.86 -6.07 5.16
C GLN A 63 -6.70 -5.47 4.35
N GLN A 64 -5.84 -4.69 5.00
CA GLN A 64 -4.68 -4.07 4.37
C GLN A 64 -3.76 -5.13 3.73
N ILE A 65 -3.43 -6.18 4.48
CA ILE A 65 -2.61 -7.30 4.00
C ILE A 65 -3.32 -8.06 2.88
N ALA A 66 -4.62 -8.35 3.00
CA ALA A 66 -5.38 -9.07 1.98
C ALA A 66 -5.39 -8.32 0.63
N ILE A 67 -5.60 -7.01 0.66
CA ILE A 67 -5.55 -6.16 -0.54
C ILE A 67 -4.14 -6.16 -1.14
N ALA A 68 -3.09 -6.05 -0.31
CA ALA A 68 -1.71 -6.11 -0.78
C ALA A 68 -1.39 -7.46 -1.45
N LYS A 69 -1.86 -8.58 -0.87
CA LYS A 69 -1.75 -9.93 -1.46
C LYS A 69 -2.48 -10.02 -2.80
N SER A 70 -3.71 -9.51 -2.87
CA SER A 70 -4.50 -9.47 -4.09
C SER A 70 -3.79 -8.71 -5.21
N LYS A 71 -3.22 -7.54 -4.92
CA LYS A 71 -2.39 -6.76 -5.87
C LYS A 71 -1.13 -7.50 -6.34
N ALA A 72 -0.57 -8.37 -5.49
CA ALA A 72 0.56 -9.23 -5.82
C ALA A 72 0.16 -10.52 -6.59
N GLY A 73 -1.13 -10.78 -6.74
CA GLY A 73 -1.64 -12.06 -7.24
C GLY A 73 -1.35 -13.24 -6.30
N ILE A 74 -1.30 -12.99 -4.98
CA ILE A 74 -1.14 -13.99 -3.92
C ILE A 74 -2.53 -14.29 -3.34
N ALA A 75 -2.85 -15.57 -3.13
CA ALA A 75 -4.12 -15.96 -2.54
C ALA A 75 -4.23 -15.48 -1.08
N GLU A 76 -5.40 -15.01 -0.66
CA GLU A 76 -5.57 -14.41 0.67
C GLU A 76 -5.27 -15.39 1.82
N TRP A 77 -5.70 -16.64 1.67
CA TRP A 77 -5.47 -17.74 2.63
C TRP A 77 -4.01 -18.19 2.73
N ASP A 78 -3.16 -17.72 1.82
CA ASP A 78 -1.75 -18.09 1.78
C ASP A 78 -0.95 -17.26 2.78
N ASN A 79 -0.62 -17.86 3.92
CA ASN A 79 0.09 -17.20 5.01
C ASN A 79 1.61 -17.32 4.91
N ARG A 80 2.15 -17.95 3.85
CA ARG A 80 3.59 -18.09 3.62
C ARG A 80 4.11 -16.92 2.79
N VAL A 81 4.10 -15.74 3.42
CA VAL A 81 4.54 -14.47 2.84
C VAL A 81 5.52 -13.78 3.78
N GLU A 82 6.45 -13.04 3.22
CA GLU A 82 7.26 -12.07 3.95
C GLU A 82 6.47 -10.77 4.05
N LEU A 83 6.50 -10.15 5.23
CA LEU A 83 5.86 -8.87 5.50
C LEU A 83 6.93 -7.83 5.79
N GLN A 84 6.79 -6.65 5.19
CA GLN A 84 7.54 -5.46 5.56
C GLN A 84 6.58 -4.30 5.78
N ARG A 85 6.95 -3.37 6.66
CA ARG A 85 6.26 -2.10 6.86
C ARG A 85 7.14 -0.93 6.41
N PHE A 86 6.52 0.18 6.05
CA PHE A 86 7.21 1.43 5.78
C PHE A 86 6.33 2.62 6.19
N GLU A 87 6.95 3.74 6.52
CA GLU A 87 6.24 5.01 6.78
C GLU A 87 6.12 5.84 5.50
N VAL A 88 5.14 6.73 5.48
CA VAL A 88 4.90 7.65 4.37
C VAL A 88 4.84 9.08 4.89
N VAL A 89 5.57 9.97 4.23
CA VAL A 89 5.43 11.42 4.43
C VAL A 89 4.61 11.97 3.27
N ARG A 90 3.47 12.59 3.58
CA ARG A 90 2.54 13.15 2.59
C ARG A 90 2.78 14.65 2.41
N HIS A 91 2.85 15.09 1.16
CA HIS A 91 2.89 16.49 0.75
C HIS A 91 1.66 16.80 -0.11
N TYR A 92 0.97 17.88 0.23
CA TYR A 92 -0.25 18.37 -0.41
C TYR A 92 0.05 19.66 -1.18
#